data_AF-A0AAW6BJW8-F1
#
_entry.id   AF-A0AAW6BJW8-F1
#
_cell.length_a   1.000
_cell.length_b   1.000
_cell.length_c   1.000
_cell.angle_alpha   90.00
_cell.angle_beta   90.00
_cell.angle_gamma   90.00
#
_symmetry.space_group_name_H-M   'P 1'
#
loop_
_entity.id
_entity.type
_entity.pdbx_description
1 polymer ?
#
loop_
_entity_poly.entity_id
_entity_poly.type
_entity_poly.pdbx_seq_one_letter_code
_entity_poly.pdbx_strand_id
1 'polypeptide(L)' 'MKMIQRTRTPREDRLLAILKENSDRFYIDDDGVIHINWEHPAVRAEVMKHIEQLAHIKPGDTLPG' A
#
# COMPACT_ATOMS: atom_id res chain seq x y z
N MET A 1 -11.32 -30.67 35.62
CA MET A 1 -10.20 -30.13 34.82
C MET A 1 -10.73 -29.03 33.90
N LYS A 2 -10.34 -27.76 34.12
CA LYS A 2 -10.69 -26.66 33.20
C LYS A 2 -9.56 -26.52 32.19
N MET A 3 -9.83 -26.86 30.93
CA MET A 3 -8.93 -26.49 29.83
C MET A 3 -9.09 -25.00 29.56
N ILE A 4 -8.07 -24.23 29.91
CA ILE A 4 -7.95 -22.83 29.49
C ILE A 4 -7.64 -22.88 28.00
N GLN A 5 -8.68 -22.84 27.17
CA GLN A 5 -8.53 -22.53 25.76
C GLN A 5 -8.01 -21.10 25.71
N ARG A 6 -6.71 -20.92 25.48
CA ARG A 6 -6.15 -19.63 25.10
C ARG A 6 -6.84 -19.26 23.80
N THR A 7 -7.86 -18.42 23.85
CA THR A 7 -8.42 -17.78 22.67
C THR A 7 -7.28 -16.98 22.05
N ARG A 8 -6.65 -17.53 21.02
CA ARG A 8 -5.79 -16.77 20.12
C ARG A 8 -6.74 -15.77 19.48
N THR A 9 -6.77 -14.54 20.00
CA THR A 9 -7.34 -13.43 19.25
C THR A 9 -6.70 -13.50 17.87
N PRO A 10 -7.48 -13.62 16.78
CA PRO A 10 -6.89 -13.53 15.45
C PRO A 10 -6.30 -12.13 15.44
N ARG A 11 -4.97 -12.04 15.51
CA ARG A 11 -4.26 -10.83 15.11
C ARG A 11 -4.81 -10.58 13.71
N GLU A 12 -5.65 -9.58 13.54
CA GLU A 12 -6.23 -9.26 12.24
C GLU A 12 -5.11 -9.39 11.22
N ASP A 13 -5.37 -10.18 10.18
CA ASP A 13 -4.35 -10.44 9.17
C ASP A 13 -3.89 -9.07 8.66
N ARG A 14 -2.66 -8.70 9.01
CA ARG A 14 -2.15 -7.34 8.82
C ARG A 14 -2.24 -6.95 7.35
N LEU A 15 -2.07 -7.94 6.46
CA LEU A 15 -2.25 -7.77 5.04
C LEU A 15 -3.70 -7.41 4.71
N LEU A 16 -4.67 -8.13 5.26
CA LEU A 16 -6.10 -7.84 5.06
C LEU A 16 -6.49 -6.46 5.57
N ALA A 17 -5.95 -6.02 6.72
CA ALA A 17 -6.17 -4.67 7.23
C ALA A 17 -5.66 -3.60 6.23
N ILE A 18 -4.43 -3.77 5.73
CA ILE A 18 -3.83 -2.86 4.74
C ILE A 18 -4.66 -2.85 3.45
N LEU A 19 -5.10 -4.00 2.94
CA LEU A 19 -5.91 -4.07 1.72
C LEU A 19 -7.25 -3.35 1.89
N LYS A 20 -7.89 -3.48 3.07
CA LYS A 20 -9.13 -2.75 3.38
C LYS A 20 -8.91 -1.24 3.49
N GLU A 21 -7.83 -0.81 4.12
CA GLU A 21 -7.49 0.62 4.26
C GLU A 21 -7.17 1.30 2.92
N ASN A 22 -6.83 0.51 1.88
CA ASN A 22 -6.41 1.01 0.58
C ASN A 22 -7.35 0.58 -0.56
N SER A 23 -8.56 0.10 -0.25
CA SER A 23 -9.48 -0.51 -1.23
C SER A 23 -9.99 0.46 -2.30
N ASP A 24 -9.87 1.76 -2.07
CA ASP A 24 -10.24 2.83 -3.00
C ASP A 24 -9.06 3.32 -3.86
N ARG A 25 -7.84 2.82 -3.60
CA ARG A 25 -6.61 3.22 -4.29
C ARG A 25 -6.24 2.32 -5.45
N PHE A 26 -6.75 1.09 -5.45
CA PHE A 26 -6.52 0.12 -6.51
C PHE A 26 -7.71 -0.84 -6.62
N TYR A 27 -7.82 -1.51 -7.76
CA TYR A 27 -8.63 -2.71 -7.91
C TYR A 27 -7.86 -3.75 -8.71
N ILE A 28 -8.27 -5.01 -8.57
CA ILE A 28 -7.73 -6.13 -9.34
C ILE A 28 -8.87 -6.65 -10.19
N ASP A 29 -8.67 -6.76 -11.50
CA ASP A 29 -9.68 -7.32 -12.39
C ASP A 29 -9.64 -8.86 -12.44
N ASP A 30 -10.56 -9.45 -13.21
CA ASP A 30 -10.71 -10.90 -13.34
C ASP A 30 -9.49 -11.59 -13.98
N ASP A 31 -8.69 -10.85 -14.75
CA ASP A 31 -7.43 -11.32 -15.34
C ASP A 31 -6.24 -11.18 -14.36
N GLY A 32 -6.48 -10.65 -13.16
CA GLY A 32 -5.46 -10.42 -12.15
C GLY A 32 -4.62 -9.15 -12.38
N VAL A 33 -5.04 -8.27 -13.29
CA VAL A 33 -4.35 -7.00 -13.54
C VAL A 33 -4.70 -6.01 -12.44
N ILE A 34 -3.67 -5.37 -11.89
CA ILE A 34 -3.82 -4.35 -10.85
C ILE A 34 -3.98 -2.99 -11.53
N HIS A 35 -5.10 -2.34 -11.27
CA HIS A 35 -5.41 -1.00 -11.74
C HIS A 35 -5.30 -0.02 -10.58
N ILE A 36 -4.54 1.06 -10.77
CA ILE A 36 -4.34 2.09 -9.76
C ILE A 36 -5.30 3.25 -10.01
N ASN A 37 -5.96 3.71 -8.94
CA ASN A 37 -6.83 4.88 -8.99
C ASN A 37 -6.01 6.17 -8.92
N TRP A 38 -5.71 6.75 -10.08
CA TRP A 38 -4.95 8.01 -10.20
C TRP A 38 -5.69 9.24 -9.68
N GLU A 39 -7.01 9.18 -9.56
CA GLU A 39 -7.83 10.28 -9.06
C GLU A 39 -7.83 10.35 -7.52
N HIS A 40 -7.42 9.27 -6.85
CA HIS A 40 -7.36 9.23 -5.40
C HIS A 40 -6.32 10.25 -4.87
N PRO A 41 -6.71 11.19 -3.97
CA PRO A 41 -5.83 12.28 -3.52
C PRO A 41 -4.49 11.80 -2.95
N ALA A 42 -4.49 10.72 -2.18
CA ALA A 42 -3.26 10.16 -1.60
C ALA A 42 -2.33 9.52 -2.64
N VAL A 43 -2.89 8.90 -3.69
CA VAL A 43 -2.10 8.30 -4.77
C VAL A 43 -1.42 9.43 -5.55
N ARG A 44 -2.18 10.47 -5.90
CA ARG A 44 -1.65 11.65 -6.56
C ARG A 44 -0.56 12.35 -5.73
N ALA A 45 -0.77 12.51 -4.42
CA ALA A 45 0.20 13.14 -3.54
C ALA A 45 1.54 12.37 -3.49
N GLU A 46 1.49 11.04 -3.37
CA GLU A 46 2.72 10.23 -3.32
C GLU A 46 3.45 10.25 -4.67
N VAL A 47 2.73 10.18 -5.78
CA VAL A 47 3.32 10.28 -7.13
C VAL A 47 3.98 11.64 -7.33
N MET A 48 3.32 12.74 -6.95
CA MET A 48 3.90 14.08 -7.07
C MET A 48 5.16 14.24 -6.21
N LYS A 49 5.16 13.70 -4.99
CA LYS A 49 6.35 13.65 -4.14
C LYS A 49 7.51 12.91 -4.82
N HIS A 50 7.24 11.77 -5.47
CA HIS A 50 8.26 11.08 -6.24
C HIS A 50 8.76 11.89 -7.43
N ILE A 51 7.87 12.56 -8.17
CA ILE A 51 8.26 13.45 -9.29
C ILE A 51 9.14 14.59 -8.78
N GLU A 52 8.79 15.21 -7.66
CA GLU A 52 9.61 16.25 -7.03
C GLU A 52 10.97 15.71 -6.64
N GLN A 53 11.05 14.52 -6.01
CA GLN A 53 12.34 13.87 -5.73
C GLN A 53 13.15 13.66 -7.00
N LEU A 54 12.50 13.25 -8.10
CA LEU A 54 13.17 13.06 -9.38
C LEU A 54 13.68 14.36 -10.00
N ALA A 55 12.96 15.47 -9.85
CA ALA A 55 13.35 16.77 -10.39
C ALA A 55 14.66 17.32 -9.78
N HIS A 56 15.04 16.84 -8.60
CA HIS A 56 16.27 17.26 -7.91
C HIS A 56 17.47 16.36 -8.24
N ILE A 57 17.28 15.29 -9.01
CA ILE A 57 18.36 14.39 -9.42
C ILE A 57 19.21 15.09 -10.48
N LYS A 58 20.52 15.16 -10.24
CA LYS A 58 21.51 15.53 -11.26
C LYS A 58 22.13 14.26 -11.86
N PRO A 59 22.67 14.34 -13.09
CA PRO A 59 23.45 13.25 -13.65
C PRO A 59 24.61 12.88 -12.71
N GLY A 60 24.60 11.65 -12.19
CA GLY A 60 25.60 11.14 -11.25
C GLY A 60 25.13 10.99 -9.80
N ASP A 61 23.94 11.47 -9.45
CA ASP A 61 23.39 11.29 -8.11
C ASP A 61 22.91 9.84 -7.89
N THR A 62 23.16 9.30 -6.69
CA THR A 62 22.64 8.01 -6.27
C THR A 62 21.22 8.19 -5.72
N LEU A 63 20.25 7.48 -6.30
CA LEU A 63 18.86 7.57 -5.85
C LEU A 63 18.72 6.92 -4.46
N PRO A 64 18.02 7.57 -3.51
CA PRO A 64 17.64 6.90 -2.29
C PRO A 64 16.67 5.77 -2.63
N GLY A 65 17.04 4.55 -2.24
CA GLY A 65 16.18 3.36 -2.31
C GLY A 65 15.28 3.22 -1.10
#